data_AF-A0A952F957-F1
#
_entry.id   AF-A0A952F957-F1
#
_cell.length_a   1.000
_cell.length_b   1.000
_cell.length_c   1.000
_cell.angle_alpha   90.00
_cell.angle_beta   90.00
_cell.angle_gamma   90.00
#
_symmetry.space_group_name_H-M   'P 1'
#
loop_
_entity.id
_entity.type
_entity.pdbx_description
1 polymer ?
#
loop_
_entity_poly.entity_id
_entity_poly.type
_entity_poly.pdbx_seq_one_letter_code
_entity_poly.pdbx_strand_id
1 'polypeptide(L)'
;MKNTALLKLLGSCLAVLLTVGCATSVPLQRAQVDSFRTGDSASDLQVKLGKSTPTLEHSFAYAGAQYLARHFNLQTGMQQSGTVVCTPTCMYIPIMVPVYTQFVIVYGDAGRTVRAYGTLEELSKSPEESVSALMPGLKVAMEKAQAEKKKG
;
A
#
# COMPACT_ATOMS: atom_id res chain seq x y z
N MET A 1 19.30 -64.36 14.19
CA MET A 1 20.55 -64.16 13.41
C MET A 1 20.18 -63.67 12.01
N LYS A 2 20.75 -62.50 11.59
CA LYS A 2 20.79 -61.92 10.22
C LYS A 2 19.45 -61.42 9.64
N ASN A 3 19.24 -60.24 9.04
CA ASN A 3 20.00 -59.04 8.64
C ASN A 3 18.94 -57.92 8.47
N THR A 4 18.94 -56.82 9.24
CA THR A 4 19.47 -55.48 8.94
C THR A 4 19.38 -54.94 7.49
N ALA A 5 18.66 -53.81 7.38
CA ALA A 5 18.88 -52.64 6.52
C ALA A 5 18.63 -52.71 5.00
N LEU A 6 17.46 -52.23 4.56
CA LEU A 6 17.34 -51.44 3.32
C LEU A 6 15.99 -50.67 3.19
N LEU A 7 15.54 -49.94 4.21
CA LEU A 7 14.28 -49.17 4.10
C LEU A 7 14.31 -47.84 4.86
N LYS A 8 15.34 -47.04 4.61
CA LYS A 8 15.42 -45.63 5.02
C LYS A 8 16.22 -44.88 3.98
N LEU A 9 15.56 -44.18 3.07
CA LEU A 9 16.06 -43.10 2.20
C LEU A 9 15.24 -43.14 0.91
N LEU A 10 14.06 -42.51 0.90
CA LEU A 10 13.43 -41.93 -0.29
C LEU A 10 12.08 -41.34 0.12
N GLY A 11 11.95 -40.02 0.02
CA GLY A 11 10.67 -39.43 -0.34
C GLY A 11 9.98 -38.46 0.62
N SER A 12 10.59 -37.98 1.70
CA SER A 12 10.00 -36.87 2.51
C SER A 12 10.27 -35.47 1.93
N CYS A 13 10.19 -35.31 0.61
CA CYS A 13 10.39 -34.02 -0.06
C CYS A 13 9.42 -33.85 -1.25
N LEU A 14 8.13 -33.74 -0.94
CA LEU A 14 7.07 -33.27 -1.85
C LEU A 14 5.83 -33.12 -0.95
N ALA A 15 5.20 -31.99 -0.71
CA ALA A 15 5.14 -30.74 -1.43
C ALA A 15 4.78 -29.63 -0.43
N VAL A 16 5.67 -28.66 -0.23
CA VAL A 16 5.25 -27.31 0.15
C VAL A 16 5.40 -26.48 -1.11
N LEU A 17 4.41 -26.62 -2.01
CA LEU A 17 4.24 -25.74 -3.14
C LEU A 17 3.95 -24.35 -2.57
N LEU A 18 5.02 -23.57 -2.45
CA LEU A 18 5.12 -22.13 -2.67
C LEU A 18 3.77 -21.46 -2.97
N THR A 19 3.02 -21.12 -1.94
CA THR A 19 2.10 -19.98 -1.99
C THR A 19 2.93 -18.70 -1.85
N VAL A 20 3.81 -18.45 -2.82
CA VAL A 20 4.26 -17.09 -3.10
C VAL A 20 3.09 -16.43 -3.84
N GLY A 21 2.01 -16.18 -3.09
CA GLY A 21 1.04 -15.19 -3.52
C GLY A 21 1.84 -13.91 -3.61
N CYS A 22 2.15 -13.46 -4.84
CA CYS A 22 2.41 -12.05 -5.04
C CYS A 22 1.22 -11.35 -4.41
N ALA A 23 1.39 -10.74 -3.24
CA ALA A 23 0.38 -9.92 -2.63
C ALA A 23 0.20 -8.73 -3.58
N THR A 24 -0.66 -8.91 -4.59
CA THR A 24 -1.03 -7.88 -5.54
C THR A 24 -1.76 -6.84 -4.72
N SER A 25 -1.05 -5.78 -4.35
CA SER A 25 -1.66 -4.66 -3.65
C SER A 25 -2.75 -4.09 -4.55
N VAL A 26 -4.01 -4.18 -4.12
CA VAL A 26 -5.14 -3.63 -4.85
C VAL A 26 -5.09 -2.11 -4.67
N PRO A 27 -4.87 -1.35 -5.76
CA PRO A 27 -4.76 0.09 -5.67
C PRO A 27 -6.11 0.72 -5.31
N LEU A 28 -6.03 1.88 -4.67
CA LEU A 28 -7.17 2.75 -4.44
C LEU A 28 -7.56 3.43 -5.75
N GLN A 29 -8.85 3.54 -6.01
CA GLN A 29 -9.38 4.25 -7.18
C GLN A 29 -9.83 5.67 -6.82
N ARG A 30 -9.69 6.62 -7.76
CA ARG A 30 -10.08 8.01 -7.54
C ARG A 30 -11.56 8.17 -7.14
N ALA A 31 -12.46 7.42 -7.75
CA ALA A 31 -13.88 7.41 -7.39
C ALA A 31 -14.15 7.03 -5.93
N GLN A 32 -13.27 6.24 -5.30
CA GLN A 32 -13.38 5.90 -3.88
C GLN A 32 -13.00 7.10 -3.02
N VAL A 33 -11.90 7.79 -3.38
CA VAL A 33 -11.40 8.98 -2.68
C VAL A 33 -12.44 10.10 -2.66
N ASP A 34 -13.19 10.30 -3.75
CA ASP A 34 -14.21 11.35 -3.86
C ASP A 34 -15.32 11.23 -2.79
N SER A 35 -15.50 10.03 -2.24
CA SER A 35 -16.47 9.73 -1.17
C SER A 35 -15.92 9.92 0.24
N PHE A 36 -14.61 10.12 0.42
CA PHE A 36 -13.97 10.24 1.73
C PHE A 36 -14.25 11.59 2.36
N ARG A 37 -14.45 11.63 3.69
CA ARG A 37 -14.62 12.87 4.44
C ARG A 37 -13.83 12.81 5.73
N THR A 38 -13.29 13.95 6.14
CA THR A 38 -12.71 14.11 7.47
C THR A 38 -13.81 13.92 8.50
N GLY A 39 -13.53 13.20 9.58
CA GLY A 39 -14.50 12.81 10.59
C GLY A 39 -15.28 11.53 10.28
N ASP A 40 -15.13 10.93 9.08
CA ASP A 40 -15.66 9.59 8.81
C ASP A 40 -15.18 8.60 9.87
N SER A 41 -16.06 7.67 10.26
CA SER A 41 -15.64 6.55 11.09
C SER A 41 -14.73 5.62 10.30
N ALA A 42 -13.81 4.92 10.99
CA ALA A 42 -12.94 3.95 10.36
C ALA A 42 -13.73 2.81 9.67
N SER A 43 -14.89 2.43 10.23
CA SER A 43 -15.81 1.46 9.63
C SER A 43 -16.42 1.95 8.33
N ASP A 44 -16.91 3.19 8.29
CA ASP A 44 -17.50 3.76 7.06
C ASP A 44 -16.45 3.89 5.97
N LEU A 45 -15.25 4.34 6.35
CA LEU A 45 -14.14 4.44 5.41
C LEU A 45 -13.69 3.06 4.91
N GLN A 46 -13.71 2.03 5.75
CA GLN A 46 -13.39 0.66 5.33
C GLN A 46 -14.37 0.14 4.27
N VAL A 47 -15.65 0.49 4.36
CA VAL A 47 -16.64 0.19 3.31
C VAL A 47 -16.28 0.92 2.01
N LYS A 48 -15.92 2.20 2.06
CA LYS A 48 -15.51 3.00 0.89
C LYS A 48 -14.21 2.49 0.25
N LEU A 49 -13.25 2.06 1.08
CA LEU A 49 -11.98 1.44 0.65
C LEU A 49 -12.20 0.12 -0.08
N GLY A 50 -13.25 -0.63 0.28
CA GLY A 50 -13.58 -1.90 -0.33
C GLY A 50 -12.43 -2.90 -0.21
N LYS A 51 -11.88 -3.33 -1.35
CA LYS A 51 -10.77 -4.29 -1.43
C LYS A 51 -9.39 -3.63 -1.49
N SER A 52 -9.31 -2.28 -1.45
CA SER A 52 -8.03 -1.57 -1.54
C SER A 52 -7.13 -1.96 -0.37
N THR A 53 -5.88 -2.32 -0.67
CA THR A 53 -4.94 -2.78 0.34
C THR A 53 -3.90 -1.71 0.64
N PRO A 54 -3.62 -1.40 1.91
CA PRO A 54 -2.56 -0.47 2.23
C PRO A 54 -1.19 -1.04 1.85
N THR A 55 -0.34 -0.20 1.27
CA THR A 55 1.06 -0.50 0.95
C THR A 55 1.95 -0.37 2.18
N LEU A 56 1.57 0.46 3.15
CA LEU A 56 2.26 0.65 4.42
C LEU A 56 1.22 1.04 5.48
N GLU A 57 1.37 0.52 6.68
CA GLU A 57 0.57 0.89 7.83
C GLU A 57 1.50 1.10 9.02
N HIS A 58 1.34 2.21 9.73
CA HIS A 58 2.16 2.52 10.90
C HIS A 58 1.44 3.47 11.86
N SER A 59 1.80 3.39 13.14
CA SER A 59 1.29 4.27 14.18
C SER A 59 2.33 5.31 14.55
N PHE A 60 1.87 6.51 14.92
CA PHE A 60 2.73 7.58 15.41
C PHE A 60 2.02 8.42 16.47
N ALA A 61 2.82 9.03 17.35
CA ALA A 61 2.34 9.95 18.36
C ALA A 61 2.67 11.39 17.96
N TYR A 62 1.71 12.30 18.13
CA TYR A 62 1.92 13.73 17.93
C TYR A 62 1.08 14.53 18.92
N ALA A 63 1.65 15.57 19.55
CA ALA A 63 0.98 16.41 20.53
C ALA A 63 0.22 15.64 21.64
N GLY A 64 0.76 14.50 22.08
CA GLY A 64 0.14 13.64 23.10
C GLY A 64 -1.00 12.73 22.62
N ALA A 65 -1.39 12.81 21.34
CA ALA A 65 -2.38 11.93 20.72
C ALA A 65 -1.73 10.83 19.87
N GLN A 66 -2.44 9.71 19.71
CA GLN A 66 -2.03 8.56 18.90
C GLN A 66 -2.78 8.55 17.57
N TYR A 67 -2.04 8.31 16.50
CA TYR A 67 -2.56 8.28 15.14
C TYR A 67 -2.14 6.99 14.44
N LEU A 68 -2.98 6.54 13.51
CA LEU A 68 -2.69 5.45 12.58
C LEU A 68 -2.62 6.01 11.17
N ALA A 69 -1.54 5.75 10.44
CA ALA A 69 -1.41 6.13 9.04
C ALA A 69 -1.44 4.90 8.15
N ARG A 70 -2.33 4.92 7.14
CA ARG A 70 -2.44 3.89 6.11
C ARG A 70 -2.13 4.51 4.75
N HIS A 71 -1.13 3.97 4.08
CA HIS A 71 -0.68 4.42 2.76
C HIS A 71 -1.22 3.49 1.69
N PHE A 72 -1.61 4.03 0.55
CA PHE A 72 -2.20 3.32 -0.58
C PHE A 72 -1.56 3.81 -1.88
N ASN A 73 -1.49 2.93 -2.86
CA ASN A 73 -1.28 3.34 -4.25
C ASN A 73 -2.62 3.83 -4.80
N LEU A 74 -2.76 5.12 -5.06
CA LEU A 74 -3.94 5.69 -5.72
C LEU A 74 -3.70 5.72 -7.23
N GLN A 75 -4.56 5.06 -8.01
CA GLN A 75 -4.52 5.14 -9.47
C GLN A 75 -5.06 6.51 -9.92
N THR A 76 -4.17 7.33 -10.47
CA THR A 76 -4.47 8.72 -10.87
C THR A 76 -4.72 8.87 -12.37
N GLY A 77 -4.45 7.84 -13.17
CA GLY A 77 -4.71 7.89 -14.60
C GLY A 77 -4.11 6.71 -15.35
N MET A 78 -4.09 6.85 -16.67
CA MET A 78 -3.43 5.94 -17.59
C MET A 78 -2.48 6.76 -18.47
N GLN A 79 -1.27 6.26 -18.68
CA GLN A 79 -0.31 6.81 -19.61
C GLN A 79 -0.14 5.86 -20.79
N GLN A 80 -0.05 6.42 -22.00
CA GLN A 80 0.29 5.65 -23.18
C GLN A 80 1.81 5.47 -23.20
N SER A 81 2.25 4.22 -23.09
CA SER A 81 3.63 3.80 -23.33
C SER A 81 3.63 2.90 -24.56
N GLY A 82 4.78 2.37 -24.95
CA GLY A 82 4.87 1.45 -26.06
C GLY A 82 6.29 1.04 -26.38
N THR A 83 6.39 -0.02 -27.15
CA THR A 83 7.67 -0.52 -27.66
C THR A 83 7.63 -0.48 -29.17
N VAL A 84 8.77 -0.15 -29.76
CA VAL A 84 8.96 -0.28 -31.20
C VAL A 84 9.46 -1.69 -31.49
N VAL A 85 8.75 -2.41 -32.34
CA VAL A 85 9.17 -3.72 -32.85
C VAL A 85 9.52 -3.55 -34.33
N CYS A 86 10.68 -4.04 -34.75
CA CYS A 86 11.18 -3.91 -36.12
C CYS A 86 11.44 -5.27 -36.74
N THR A 87 10.46 -5.81 -37.50
CA THR A 87 10.63 -7.05 -38.29
C THR A 87 9.55 -7.14 -39.39
N PRO A 88 9.82 -6.90 -40.71
CA PRO A 88 10.97 -6.22 -41.35
C PRO A 88 10.85 -4.68 -41.38
N THR A 89 9.68 -4.13 -41.08
CA THR A 89 9.44 -2.70 -40.87
C THR A 89 9.24 -2.42 -39.38
N CYS A 90 9.56 -1.20 -38.95
CA CYS A 90 9.35 -0.77 -37.57
C CYS A 90 7.91 -0.32 -37.35
N MET A 91 7.28 -0.84 -36.30
CA MET A 91 5.95 -0.43 -35.85
C MET A 91 5.95 -0.13 -34.35
N TYR A 92 5.28 0.96 -33.97
CA TYR A 92 5.06 1.30 -32.57
C TYR A 92 3.83 0.54 -32.05
N ILE A 93 4.01 -0.18 -30.95
CA ILE A 93 2.93 -0.92 -30.28
C ILE A 93 2.55 -0.14 -29.02
N PRO A 94 1.45 0.63 -29.03
CA PRO A 94 0.99 1.34 -27.84
C PRO A 94 0.44 0.36 -26.80
N ILE A 95 0.77 0.62 -25.53
CA ILE A 95 0.17 -0.02 -24.36
C ILE A 95 -0.26 1.05 -23.36
N MET A 96 -1.38 0.80 -22.66
CA MET A 96 -1.86 1.70 -21.62
C MET A 96 -1.37 1.20 -20.26
N VAL A 97 -0.61 2.03 -19.55
CA VAL A 97 -0.04 1.70 -18.24
C VAL A 97 -0.69 2.59 -17.17
N PRO A 98 -1.15 2.04 -16.04
CA PRO A 98 -1.71 2.85 -14.96
C PRO A 98 -0.63 3.73 -14.33
N VAL A 99 -1.03 4.94 -13.93
CA VAL A 99 -0.21 5.88 -13.16
C VAL A 99 -0.70 5.86 -11.71
N TYR A 100 0.23 5.76 -10.78
CA TYR A 100 -0.06 5.73 -9.35
C TYR A 100 0.59 6.90 -8.61
N THR A 101 -0.07 7.37 -7.55
CA THR A 101 0.51 8.27 -6.54
C THR A 101 0.39 7.68 -5.14
N GLN A 102 1.26 8.10 -4.22
CA GLN A 102 1.13 7.72 -2.82
C GLN A 102 0.02 8.55 -2.16
N PHE A 103 -0.95 7.86 -1.60
CA PHE A 103 -2.08 8.45 -0.90
C PHE A 103 -2.10 7.94 0.53
N VAL A 104 -2.24 8.84 1.50
CA VAL A 104 -2.25 8.48 2.92
C VAL A 104 -3.59 8.85 3.53
N ILE A 105 -4.06 8.00 4.44
CA ILE A 105 -5.18 8.26 5.32
C ILE A 105 -4.63 8.24 6.75
N VAL A 106 -4.84 9.33 7.48
CA VAL A 106 -4.47 9.47 8.88
C VAL A 106 -5.73 9.36 9.72
N TYR A 107 -5.73 8.39 10.62
CA TYR A 107 -6.79 8.17 11.60
C TYR A 107 -6.34 8.68 12.96
N GLY A 108 -7.25 9.35 13.68
CA GLY A 108 -7.09 9.75 15.08
C GLY A 108 -7.90 8.87 16.01
N ASP A 109 -7.95 9.26 17.29
CA ASP A 109 -8.75 8.62 18.33
C ASP A 109 -8.49 7.11 18.47
N ALA A 110 -7.21 6.72 18.36
CA ALA A 110 -6.74 5.34 18.30
C ALA A 110 -7.25 4.56 17.06
N GLY A 111 -7.26 5.21 15.90
CA GLY A 111 -7.62 4.58 14.63
C GLY A 111 -9.12 4.56 14.33
N ARG A 112 -9.93 5.33 15.07
CA ARG A 112 -11.41 5.28 14.98
C ARG A 112 -12.01 6.31 14.03
N THR A 113 -11.36 7.45 13.83
CA THR A 113 -11.90 8.57 13.04
C THR A 113 -10.88 9.04 12.03
N VAL A 114 -11.32 9.40 10.83
CA VAL A 114 -10.44 9.98 9.80
C VAL A 114 -10.11 11.43 10.20
N ARG A 115 -8.81 11.73 10.34
CA ARG A 115 -8.32 13.09 10.66
C ARG A 115 -7.82 13.83 9.44
N ALA A 116 -7.19 13.13 8.51
CA ALA A 116 -6.73 13.71 7.26
C ALA A 116 -6.61 12.62 6.19
N TYR A 117 -6.71 13.00 4.93
CA TYR A 117 -6.40 12.13 3.80
C TYR A 117 -5.90 12.96 2.62
N GLY A 118 -5.05 12.37 1.78
CA GLY A 118 -4.48 13.05 0.63
C GLY A 118 -3.11 12.49 0.25
N THR A 119 -2.48 13.08 -0.74
CA THR A 119 -1.05 12.91 -1.00
C THR A 119 -0.23 13.62 0.09
N LEU A 120 1.02 13.21 0.29
CA LEU A 120 1.90 13.88 1.26
C LEU A 120 2.09 15.36 0.93
N GLU A 121 2.12 15.69 -0.36
CA GLU A 121 2.21 17.06 -0.86
C GLU A 121 0.96 17.87 -0.51
N GLU A 122 -0.23 17.33 -0.75
CA GLU A 122 -1.51 17.98 -0.40
C GLU A 122 -1.61 18.22 1.11
N LEU A 123 -1.30 17.20 1.92
CA LEU A 123 -1.35 17.34 3.39
C LEU A 123 -0.32 18.35 3.92
N SER A 124 0.87 18.41 3.32
CA SER A 124 1.90 19.40 3.71
C SER A 124 1.54 20.84 3.37
N LYS A 125 0.65 21.04 2.40
CA LYS A 125 0.18 22.35 1.95
C LYS A 125 -1.25 22.62 2.43
N SER A 126 -1.77 21.80 3.34
CA SER A 126 -3.12 21.96 3.85
C SER A 126 -3.25 23.32 4.55
N PRO A 127 -4.33 24.09 4.27
CA PRO A 127 -4.61 25.31 5.02
C PRO A 127 -5.04 25.03 6.47
N GLU A 128 -5.39 23.78 6.79
CA GLU A 128 -5.72 23.36 8.15
C GLU A 128 -4.44 23.12 8.96
N GLU A 129 -4.24 23.93 9.99
CA GLU A 129 -3.09 23.82 10.90
C GLU A 129 -3.04 22.45 11.58
N SER A 130 -4.19 21.89 11.96
CA SER A 130 -4.30 20.57 12.57
C SER A 130 -3.79 19.43 11.68
N VAL A 131 -3.87 19.59 10.35
CA VAL A 131 -3.40 18.59 9.37
C VAL A 131 -1.93 18.80 9.04
N SER A 132 -1.54 20.04 8.74
CA SER A 132 -0.14 20.37 8.41
C SER A 132 0.81 20.12 9.59
N ALA A 133 0.36 20.35 10.81
CA ALA A 133 1.12 20.07 12.04
C ALA A 133 1.45 18.58 12.22
N LEU A 134 0.66 17.65 11.68
CA LEU A 134 0.93 16.20 11.77
C LEU A 134 2.08 15.76 10.86
N MET A 135 2.41 16.56 9.84
CA MET A 135 3.31 16.13 8.76
C MET A 135 4.74 15.82 9.21
N PRO A 136 5.39 16.59 10.10
CA PRO A 136 6.71 16.24 10.60
C PRO A 136 6.71 14.86 11.29
N GLY A 137 5.73 14.60 12.17
CA GLY A 137 5.60 13.32 12.86
C GLY A 137 5.29 12.17 11.91
N LEU A 138 4.37 12.38 10.96
CA LEU A 138 3.99 11.41 9.95
C LEU A 138 5.18 11.00 9.06
N LYS A 139 5.98 11.98 8.60
CA LYS A 139 7.14 11.73 7.74
C LYS A 139 8.22 10.90 8.45
N VAL A 140 8.58 11.30 9.67
CA VAL A 140 9.59 10.57 10.47
C VAL A 140 9.13 9.12 10.74
N ALA A 141 7.86 8.94 11.13
CA ALA A 141 7.32 7.60 11.37
C ALA A 141 7.25 6.76 10.09
N MET A 142 6.90 7.37 8.97
CA MET A 142 6.88 6.71 7.66
C MET A 142 8.27 6.23 7.23
N GLU A 143 9.29 7.08 7.34
CA GLU A 143 10.68 6.70 7.00
C GLU A 143 11.15 5.52 7.83
N LYS A 144 10.85 5.52 9.14
CA LYS A 144 11.15 4.40 10.04
C LYS A 144 10.41 3.12 9.61
N ALA A 145 9.10 3.20 9.38
CA ALA A 145 8.30 2.05 8.97
C ALA A 145 8.74 1.50 7.60
N GLN A 146 9.14 2.36 6.66
CA GLN A 146 9.69 1.94 5.37
C GLN A 146 11.05 1.25 5.53
N ALA A 147 11.91 1.74 6.42
CA ALA A 147 13.19 1.11 6.72
C ALA A 147 13.01 -0.28 7.35
N GLU A 148 12.00 -0.46 8.21
CA GLU A 148 11.64 -1.75 8.79
C GLU A 148 11.09 -2.71 7.73
N LYS A 149 10.19 -2.24 6.85
CA LYS A 149 9.62 -3.04 5.76
C LYS A 149 10.69 -3.53 4.76
N LYS A 150 11.78 -2.79 4.57
CA LYS A 150 12.90 -3.18 3.67
C LYS A 150 13.83 -4.23 4.27
N LYS A 151 13.78 -4.47 5.59
CA LYS A 151 14.66 -5.43 6.28
C LYS A 151 14.07 -6.83 6.42
N GLY A 152 12.75 -6.98 6.25
CA GLY A 152 12.05 -8.27 6.23
C GLY A 152 11.85 -8.77 4.82
#